data_AF-A0A7C4Y9X7-F1
#
_entry.id   AF-A0A7C4Y9X7-F1
#
_cell.length_a   1.000
_cell.length_b   1.000
_cell.length_c   1.000
_cell.angle_alpha   90.00
_cell.angle_beta   90.00
_cell.angle_gamma   90.00
#
_symmetry.space_group_name_H-M   'P 1'
#
loop_
_entity.id
_entity.type
_entity.pdbx_description
1 polymer ?
#
loop_
_entity_poly.entity_id
_entity_poly.type
_entity_poly.pdbx_seq_one_letter_code
_entity_poly.pdbx_strand_id
1 'polypeptide(L)'
;MQKLHKEIILGAAVALFAAISWWVLKYIFYFGNLTLFCWMGAGIIFVLWGIALCLAMLLIKNRKIIYGSFLLALIIFGMFFNNEPVYYLIAMALLFISFGIAYKKTQKEEAVQIKLNFWRIWKRGLPVFITFLCVLIALIYYFSPQLAKIERKEIIIPRKTFDAIIGPFETLIIARLPEGISSIDTEAMQILKPKEIEELKEKYNIEVKKGETIKDLLYQLTNYQINSSQGPYEKFIPIGLAVALFFALKIVSLFYVPLVIVMSWLFLKLLIMLKFAKIEIETKEIETVKL
;
A
#
# COMPACT_ATOMS: atom_id res chain seq x y z
N MET A 1 -34.91 -16.03 14.74
CA MET A 1 -33.57 -16.50 14.33
C MET A 1 -32.72 -16.68 15.57
N GLN A 2 -32.18 -17.88 15.82
CA GLN A 2 -31.36 -18.16 17.02
C GLN A 2 -30.09 -17.28 17.02
N LYS A 3 -29.64 -16.86 18.21
CA LYS A 3 -28.44 -16.00 18.40
C LYS A 3 -27.22 -16.51 17.60
N LEU A 4 -26.99 -17.82 17.63
CA LEU A 4 -25.91 -18.49 16.91
C LEU A 4 -25.95 -18.24 15.39
N HIS A 5 -27.12 -18.27 14.76
CA HIS A 5 -27.25 -18.07 13.31
C HIS A 5 -26.86 -16.65 12.90
N LYS A 6 -27.22 -15.64 13.71
CA LYS A 6 -26.82 -14.25 13.46
C LYS A 6 -25.31 -14.06 13.54
N GLU A 7 -24.66 -14.72 14.51
CA GLU A 7 -23.20 -14.70 14.64
C GLU A 7 -22.52 -15.37 13.44
N ILE A 8 -23.06 -16.50 12.97
CA ILE A 8 -22.55 -17.19 11.77
C ILE A 8 -22.69 -16.30 10.52
N ILE A 9 -23.82 -15.63 10.33
CA ILE A 9 -24.04 -14.71 9.20
C ILE A 9 -23.01 -13.57 9.20
N LEU A 10 -22.76 -12.95 10.37
CA LEU A 10 -21.74 -11.91 10.49
C LEU A 10 -20.33 -12.45 10.23
N GLY A 11 -20.02 -13.64 10.74
CA GLY A 11 -18.75 -14.30 10.45
C GLY A 11 -18.56 -14.61 8.95
N ALA A 12 -19.61 -15.10 8.29
CA ALA A 12 -19.60 -15.35 6.85
C ALA A 12 -19.41 -14.05 6.05
N ALA A 13 -20.05 -12.95 6.47
CA ALA A 13 -19.85 -11.64 5.84
C ALA A 13 -18.39 -11.17 5.93
N VAL A 14 -17.71 -11.38 7.08
CA VAL A 14 -16.28 -11.06 7.22
C VAL A 14 -15.45 -11.85 6.22
N ALA A 15 -15.68 -13.15 6.08
CA ALA A 15 -14.94 -14.00 5.15
C ALA A 15 -15.23 -13.65 3.68
N LEU A 16 -16.49 -13.37 3.34
CA LEU A 16 -16.90 -12.97 1.99
C LEU A 16 -16.24 -11.65 1.57
N PHE A 17 -16.35 -10.60 2.38
CA PHE A 17 -15.73 -9.32 2.06
C PHE A 17 -14.20 -9.42 2.03
N ALA A 18 -13.59 -10.24 2.90
CA ALA A 18 -12.17 -10.54 2.80
C ALA A 18 -11.81 -11.18 1.45
N ALA A 19 -12.57 -12.18 1.01
CA ALA A 19 -12.35 -12.86 -0.26
C ALA A 19 -12.36 -11.88 -1.44
N ILE A 20 -13.36 -10.98 -1.47
CA ILE A 20 -13.48 -9.96 -2.50
C ILE A 20 -12.32 -8.96 -2.41
N SER A 21 -11.96 -8.50 -1.21
CA SER A 21 -10.80 -7.63 -0.97
C SER A 21 -9.50 -8.24 -1.52
N TRP A 22 -9.24 -9.51 -1.21
CA TRP A 22 -8.04 -10.21 -1.67
C TRP A 22 -8.03 -10.46 -3.17
N TRP A 23 -9.18 -10.81 -3.75
CA TRP A 23 -9.32 -10.95 -5.19
C TRP A 23 -9.03 -9.64 -5.93
N VAL A 24 -9.60 -8.52 -5.47
CA VAL A 24 -9.34 -7.20 -6.08
C VAL A 24 -7.88 -6.79 -5.92
N LEU A 25 -7.27 -7.05 -4.76
CA LEU A 25 -5.87 -6.72 -4.53
C LEU A 25 -4.94 -7.54 -5.45
N LYS A 26 -5.24 -8.84 -5.62
CA LYS A 26 -4.54 -9.70 -6.59
C LYS A 26 -4.71 -9.15 -8.00
N TYR A 27 -5.92 -8.75 -8.37
CA TYR A 27 -6.19 -8.15 -9.67
C TYR A 27 -5.30 -6.93 -9.95
N ILE A 28 -5.23 -5.99 -9.00
CA ILE A 28 -4.42 -4.77 -9.11
C ILE A 28 -2.92 -5.11 -9.26
N PHE A 29 -2.37 -5.89 -8.32
CA PHE A 29 -0.93 -6.13 -8.25
C PHE A 29 -0.39 -7.18 -9.24
N TYR A 30 -1.23 -8.07 -9.76
CA TYR A 30 -0.78 -9.12 -10.69
C TYR A 30 -1.12 -8.77 -12.14
N PHE A 31 -2.30 -8.20 -12.41
CA PHE A 31 -2.75 -7.94 -13.78
C PHE A 31 -2.50 -6.51 -14.28
N GLY A 32 -2.23 -5.55 -13.39
CA GLY A 32 -1.63 -4.25 -13.76
C GLY A 32 -2.63 -3.21 -14.20
N ASN A 33 -3.90 -3.40 -13.86
CA ASN A 33 -4.91 -2.38 -14.09
C ASN A 33 -4.81 -1.30 -13.01
N LEU A 34 -3.90 -0.36 -13.23
CA LEU A 34 -3.61 0.78 -12.35
C LEU A 34 -4.58 1.96 -12.55
N THR A 35 -5.76 1.73 -13.14
CA THR A 35 -6.75 2.79 -13.28
C THR A 35 -7.20 3.27 -11.90
N LEU A 36 -7.43 4.59 -11.79
CA LEU A 36 -7.89 5.23 -10.55
C LEU A 36 -9.14 4.55 -9.98
N PHE A 37 -10.07 4.14 -10.87
CA PHE A 37 -11.30 3.45 -10.50
C PHE A 37 -11.06 2.11 -9.80
N CYS A 38 -10.05 1.32 -10.22
CA CYS A 38 -9.71 0.07 -9.55
C CYS A 38 -9.23 0.31 -8.11
N TRP A 39 -8.39 1.32 -7.91
CA TRP A 39 -7.90 1.70 -6.58
C TRP A 39 -9.03 2.23 -5.67
N MET A 40 -9.92 3.05 -6.21
CA MET A 40 -11.10 3.51 -5.47
C MET A 40 -12.02 2.33 -5.10
N GLY A 41 -12.28 1.44 -6.04
CA GLY A 41 -13.07 0.22 -5.83
C GLY A 41 -12.47 -0.67 -4.74
N ALA A 42 -11.15 -0.90 -4.78
CA ALA A 42 -10.43 -1.62 -3.73
C ALA A 42 -10.61 -0.95 -2.37
N GLY A 43 -10.43 0.38 -2.30
CA GLY A 43 -10.65 1.15 -1.07
C GLY A 43 -12.05 0.94 -0.49
N ILE A 44 -13.10 1.01 -1.31
CA ILE A 44 -14.50 0.79 -0.90
C ILE A 44 -14.69 -0.63 -0.34
N ILE A 45 -14.19 -1.65 -1.05
CA ILE A 45 -14.34 -3.04 -0.63
C ILE A 45 -13.59 -3.29 0.69
N PHE A 46 -12.39 -2.74 0.85
CA PHE A 46 -11.67 -2.79 2.13
C PHE A 46 -12.40 -2.04 3.24
N VAL A 47 -13.09 -0.94 2.97
CA VAL A 47 -13.96 -0.27 3.96
C VAL A 47 -15.10 -1.20 4.39
N LEU A 48 -15.77 -1.86 3.44
CA LEU A 48 -16.84 -2.83 3.75
C LEU A 48 -16.32 -4.00 4.58
N TRP A 49 -15.13 -4.53 4.25
CA TRP A 49 -14.50 -5.58 5.05
C TRP A 49 -14.17 -5.09 6.46
N GLY A 50 -13.62 -3.88 6.60
CA GLY A 50 -13.35 -3.25 7.90
C GLY A 50 -14.62 -3.06 8.74
N ILE A 51 -15.74 -2.66 8.12
CA ILE A 51 -17.05 -2.53 8.78
C ILE A 51 -17.53 -3.89 9.29
N ALA A 52 -17.51 -4.92 8.43
CA ALA A 52 -17.91 -6.27 8.80
C ALA A 52 -17.06 -6.80 9.97
N LEU A 53 -15.75 -6.58 9.92
CA LEU A 53 -14.80 -6.99 10.95
C LEU A 53 -15.05 -6.29 12.29
N CYS A 54 -15.30 -4.97 12.27
CA CYS A 54 -15.68 -4.21 13.46
C CYS A 54 -17.00 -4.71 14.07
N LEU A 55 -18.04 -4.87 13.26
CA LEU A 55 -19.33 -5.38 13.73
C LEU A 55 -19.22 -6.79 14.28
N ALA A 56 -18.46 -7.67 13.63
CA ALA A 56 -18.21 -9.03 14.11
C ALA A 56 -17.51 -9.03 15.48
N MET A 57 -16.46 -8.23 15.65
CA MET A 57 -15.72 -8.09 16.91
C MET A 57 -16.57 -7.55 18.08
N LEU A 58 -17.63 -6.79 17.80
CA LEU A 58 -18.53 -6.28 18.83
C LEU A 58 -19.67 -7.25 19.13
N LEU A 59 -20.33 -7.77 18.08
CA LEU A 59 -21.59 -8.48 18.18
C LEU A 59 -21.43 -9.99 18.40
N ILE A 60 -20.34 -10.60 17.92
CA ILE A 60 -20.11 -12.04 18.06
C ILE A 60 -19.49 -12.31 19.43
N LYS A 61 -20.24 -12.99 20.30
CA LYS A 61 -19.75 -13.36 21.64
C LYS A 61 -19.03 -14.71 21.62
N ASN A 62 -19.36 -15.59 20.67
CA ASN A 62 -18.68 -16.86 20.52
C ASN A 62 -17.28 -16.70 19.91
N ARG A 63 -16.24 -16.90 20.72
CA ARG A 63 -14.83 -16.84 20.31
C ARG A 63 -14.51 -17.76 19.13
N LYS A 64 -15.12 -18.95 19.05
CA LYS A 64 -14.84 -19.90 17.96
C LYS A 64 -15.29 -19.35 16.61
N ILE A 65 -16.44 -18.67 16.57
CA ILE A 65 -17.01 -18.13 15.33
C ILE A 65 -16.14 -16.98 14.82
N ILE A 66 -15.74 -16.06 15.70
CA ILE A 66 -14.96 -14.89 15.29
C ILE A 66 -13.51 -15.24 14.89
N TYR A 67 -12.83 -16.10 15.64
CA TYR A 67 -11.50 -16.56 15.25
C TYR A 67 -11.58 -17.47 14.03
N GLY A 68 -12.62 -18.29 13.91
CA GLY A 68 -12.85 -19.15 12.75
C GLY A 68 -13.12 -18.36 11.47
N SER A 69 -13.96 -17.31 11.52
CA SER A 69 -14.23 -16.46 10.36
C SER A 69 -13.00 -15.67 9.92
N PHE A 70 -12.22 -15.18 10.88
CA PHE A 70 -10.98 -14.48 10.58
C PHE A 70 -9.90 -15.43 10.03
N LEU A 71 -9.78 -16.65 10.58
CA LEU A 71 -8.89 -17.67 10.05
C LEU A 71 -9.29 -18.07 8.62
N LEU A 72 -10.58 -18.22 8.35
CA LEU A 72 -11.08 -18.48 7.01
C LEU A 72 -10.69 -17.36 6.03
N ALA A 73 -10.77 -16.09 6.46
CA ALA A 73 -10.31 -14.95 5.67
C ALA A 73 -8.80 -15.01 5.34
N LEU A 74 -7.96 -15.53 6.26
CA LEU A 74 -6.53 -15.76 6.02
C LEU A 74 -6.26 -16.97 5.12
N ILE A 75 -7.04 -18.04 5.25
CA ILE A 75 -6.95 -19.19 4.33
C ILE A 75 -7.27 -18.75 2.90
N ILE A 76 -8.35 -17.98 2.73
CA ILE A 76 -8.73 -17.42 1.42
C ILE A 76 -7.62 -16.51 0.88
N PHE A 77 -6.98 -15.70 1.72
CA PHE A 77 -5.81 -14.94 1.33
C PHE A 77 -4.70 -15.85 0.76
N GLY A 78 -4.36 -16.94 1.44
CA GLY A 78 -3.36 -17.91 0.98
C GLY A 78 -3.71 -18.56 -0.36
N MET A 79 -5.00 -18.76 -0.66
CA MET A 79 -5.46 -19.26 -1.97
C MET A 79 -5.19 -18.24 -3.10
N PHE A 80 -5.28 -16.94 -2.80
CA PHE A 80 -5.01 -15.90 -3.79
C PHE A 80 -3.51 -15.62 -3.95
N PHE A 81 -2.73 -15.69 -2.88
CA PHE A 81 -1.31 -15.33 -2.85
C PHE A 81 -0.46 -16.51 -2.36
N ASN A 82 0.06 -17.31 -3.29
CA ASN A 82 0.86 -18.50 -2.99
C ASN A 82 2.25 -18.50 -3.65
N ASN A 83 2.72 -17.34 -4.11
CA ASN A 83 4.02 -17.25 -4.77
C ASN A 83 5.18 -17.45 -3.79
N GLU A 84 5.07 -16.89 -2.59
CA GLU A 84 6.13 -16.87 -1.58
C GLU A 84 5.56 -17.24 -0.20
N PRO A 85 5.20 -18.53 0.01
CA PRO A 85 4.32 -18.95 1.10
C PRO A 85 4.92 -18.68 2.48
N VAL A 86 6.24 -18.79 2.66
CA VAL A 86 6.89 -18.65 3.97
C VAL A 86 6.74 -17.22 4.51
N TYR A 87 7.03 -16.20 3.69
CA TYR A 87 6.94 -14.81 4.12
C TYR A 87 5.49 -14.39 4.37
N TYR A 88 4.57 -14.86 3.51
CA TYR A 88 3.14 -14.65 3.71
C TYR A 88 2.61 -15.30 4.99
N LEU A 89 3.07 -16.52 5.33
CA LEU A 89 2.71 -17.19 6.58
C LEU A 89 3.12 -16.39 7.81
N ILE A 90 4.33 -15.82 7.83
CA ILE A 90 4.80 -14.98 8.93
C ILE A 90 3.91 -13.74 9.07
N ALA A 91 3.65 -13.04 7.96
CA ALA A 91 2.80 -11.85 7.98
C ALA A 91 1.34 -12.16 8.38
N MET A 92 0.78 -13.29 7.93
CA MET A 92 -0.54 -13.78 8.35
C MET A 92 -0.58 -14.13 9.85
N ALA A 93 0.46 -14.78 10.38
CA ALA A 93 0.54 -15.08 11.81
C ALA A 93 0.57 -13.80 12.65
N LEU A 94 1.37 -12.80 12.24
CA LEU A 94 1.39 -11.49 12.88
C LEU A 94 0.04 -10.78 12.78
N LEU A 95 -0.62 -10.83 11.61
CA LEU A 95 -1.95 -10.26 11.42
C LEU A 95 -2.98 -10.95 12.34
N PHE A 96 -2.93 -12.28 12.47
CA PHE A 96 -3.80 -13.05 13.38
C PHE A 96 -3.59 -12.68 14.85
N ILE A 97 -2.34 -12.56 15.30
CA ILE A 97 -2.01 -12.11 16.65
C ILE A 97 -2.54 -10.69 16.88
N SER A 98 -2.33 -9.79 15.92
CA SER A 98 -2.81 -8.41 15.99
C SER A 98 -4.34 -8.32 16.08
N PHE A 99 -5.04 -9.18 15.35
CA PHE A 99 -6.50 -9.32 15.42
C PHE A 99 -6.95 -9.79 16.79
N GLY A 100 -6.29 -10.81 17.37
CA GLY A 100 -6.58 -11.27 18.73
C GLY A 100 -6.37 -10.19 19.79
N ILE A 101 -5.32 -9.36 19.65
CA ILE A 101 -5.08 -8.20 20.52
C ILE A 101 -6.19 -7.16 20.34
N ALA A 102 -6.55 -6.84 19.10
CA ALA A 102 -7.61 -5.89 18.80
C ALA A 102 -8.95 -6.34 19.40
N TYR A 103 -9.35 -7.60 19.18
CA TYR A 103 -10.57 -8.17 19.72
C TYR A 103 -10.60 -8.15 21.26
N LYS A 104 -9.51 -8.57 21.92
CA LYS A 104 -9.41 -8.52 23.38
C LYS A 104 -9.54 -7.10 23.92
N LYS A 105 -8.90 -6.12 23.28
CA LYS A 105 -9.01 -4.70 23.66
C LYS A 105 -10.43 -4.18 23.47
N THR A 106 -11.07 -4.51 22.35
CA THR A 106 -12.46 -4.15 22.07
C THR A 106 -13.41 -4.71 23.13
N GLN A 107 -13.31 -6.00 23.44
CA GLN A 107 -14.15 -6.65 24.45
C GLN A 107 -13.89 -6.12 25.87
N LYS A 108 -12.64 -5.83 26.24
CA LYS A 108 -12.31 -5.22 27.54
C LYS A 108 -12.90 -3.82 27.65
N GLU A 109 -12.81 -3.02 26.59
CA GLU A 109 -13.37 -1.67 26.59
C GLU A 109 -14.91 -1.69 26.62
N GLU A 110 -15.54 -2.62 25.90
CA GLU A 110 -16.99 -2.85 25.95
C GLU A 110 -17.44 -3.23 27.38
N ALA A 111 -16.69 -4.08 28.07
CA ALA A 111 -17.04 -4.54 29.41
C ALA A 111 -16.97 -3.43 30.48
N VAL A 112 -16.04 -2.48 30.34
CA VAL A 112 -15.79 -1.40 31.31
C VAL A 112 -16.71 -0.19 31.11
N GLN A 113 -17.26 0.00 29.91
CA GLN A 113 -18.05 1.19 29.60
C GLN A 113 -19.51 1.07 30.07
N ILE A 114 -19.97 2.08 30.82
CA ILE A 114 -21.39 2.25 31.22
C ILE A 114 -22.26 2.61 30.01
N LYS A 115 -21.71 3.41 29.08
CA LYS A 115 -22.35 3.79 27.82
C LYS A 115 -21.43 3.40 26.67
N LEU A 116 -21.96 2.68 25.68
CA LEU A 116 -21.23 2.28 24.49
C LEU A 116 -20.72 3.50 23.71
N ASN A 117 -19.41 3.77 23.81
CA ASN A 117 -18.73 4.78 23.01
C ASN A 117 -17.91 4.10 21.91
N PHE A 118 -18.51 3.99 20.73
CA PHE A 118 -17.94 3.36 19.54
C PHE A 118 -16.54 3.88 19.21
N TRP A 119 -16.39 5.19 19.21
CA TRP A 119 -15.12 5.83 18.87
C TRP A 119 -13.99 5.38 19.80
N ARG A 120 -14.26 5.35 21.10
CA ARG A 120 -13.27 4.98 22.11
C ARG A 120 -12.90 3.49 22.06
N ILE A 121 -13.88 2.61 21.81
CA ILE A 121 -13.65 1.17 21.66
C ILE A 121 -12.70 0.90 20.49
N TRP A 122 -12.99 1.48 19.32
CA TRP A 122 -12.23 1.18 18.11
C TRP A 122 -10.88 1.87 18.02
N LYS A 123 -10.74 3.09 18.55
CA LYS A 123 -9.46 3.83 18.56
C LYS A 123 -8.34 3.07 19.30
N ARG A 124 -8.68 2.16 20.21
CA ARG A 124 -7.70 1.36 20.98
C ARG A 124 -7.30 0.05 20.31
N GLY A 125 -8.21 -0.59 19.55
CA GLY A 125 -8.01 -1.90 18.95
C GLY A 125 -7.60 -1.84 17.46
N LEU A 126 -8.31 -1.05 16.66
CA LEU A 126 -8.22 -1.06 15.19
C LEU A 126 -6.86 -0.61 14.64
N PRO A 127 -6.16 0.40 15.20
CA PRO A 127 -4.90 0.87 14.62
C PRO A 127 -3.78 -0.20 14.60
N VAL A 128 -3.76 -1.10 15.58
CA VAL A 128 -2.76 -2.19 15.62
C VAL A 128 -3.03 -3.15 14.48
N PHE A 129 -4.28 -3.61 14.33
CA PHE A 129 -4.70 -4.49 13.23
C PHE A 129 -4.39 -3.89 11.86
N ILE A 130 -4.75 -2.62 11.64
CA ILE A 130 -4.50 -1.94 10.36
C ILE A 130 -3.01 -1.82 10.05
N THR A 131 -2.16 -1.64 11.06
CA THR A 131 -0.70 -1.57 10.82
C THR A 131 -0.17 -2.89 10.27
N PHE A 132 -0.54 -4.03 10.85
CA PHE A 132 -0.14 -5.35 10.34
C PHE A 132 -0.79 -5.67 9.00
N LEU A 133 -2.00 -5.17 8.75
CA LEU A 133 -2.63 -5.26 7.45
C LEU A 133 -1.82 -4.48 6.38
N CYS A 134 -1.36 -3.27 6.69
CA CYS A 134 -0.48 -2.50 5.79
C CYS A 134 0.85 -3.24 5.53
N VAL A 135 1.45 -3.87 6.55
CA VAL A 135 2.65 -4.70 6.37
C VAL A 135 2.38 -5.85 5.42
N LEU A 136 1.27 -6.57 5.60
CA LEU A 136 0.88 -7.67 4.71
C LEU A 136 0.69 -7.18 3.27
N ILE A 137 -0.01 -6.06 3.06
CA ILE A 137 -0.22 -5.48 1.72
C ILE A 137 1.09 -5.05 1.07
N ALA A 138 2.00 -4.43 1.83
CA ALA A 138 3.32 -4.05 1.33
C ALA A 138 4.15 -5.28 0.93
N LEU A 139 4.04 -6.37 1.69
CA LEU A 139 4.72 -7.63 1.37
C LEU A 139 4.14 -8.29 0.11
N ILE A 140 2.81 -8.24 -0.10
CA ILE A 140 2.18 -8.69 -1.36
C ILE A 140 2.74 -7.91 -2.54
N TYR A 141 2.86 -6.59 -2.38
CA TYR A 141 3.37 -5.71 -3.44
C TYR A 141 4.85 -5.98 -3.74
N TYR A 142 5.67 -6.18 -2.70
CA TYR A 142 7.08 -6.54 -2.83
C TYR A 142 7.27 -7.80 -3.70
N PHE A 143 6.50 -8.85 -3.44
CA PHE A 143 6.53 -10.10 -4.19
C PHE A 143 5.60 -10.12 -5.42
N SER A 144 5.09 -8.96 -5.84
CA SER A 144 4.23 -8.89 -7.02
C SER A 144 5.05 -9.02 -8.31
N PRO A 145 4.54 -9.75 -9.33
CA PRO A 145 5.26 -9.96 -10.58
C PRO A 145 5.48 -8.65 -11.38
N GLN A 146 4.71 -7.60 -11.08
CA GLN A 146 4.92 -6.28 -11.70
C GLN A 146 6.17 -5.59 -11.20
N LEU A 147 6.51 -5.73 -9.91
CA LEU A 147 7.72 -5.13 -9.35
C LEU A 147 8.97 -5.77 -9.95
N ALA A 148 8.96 -7.09 -10.14
CA ALA A 148 10.03 -7.83 -10.80
C ALA A 148 10.24 -7.41 -12.28
N LYS A 149 9.20 -6.87 -12.94
CA LYS A 149 9.33 -6.31 -14.29
C LYS A 149 10.00 -4.93 -14.30
N ILE A 150 9.91 -4.18 -13.19
CA ILE A 150 10.53 -2.85 -13.06
C ILE A 150 12.04 -2.99 -12.94
N GLU A 151 12.54 -4.02 -12.24
CA GLU A 151 13.98 -4.29 -12.10
C GLU A 151 14.71 -4.44 -13.45
N ARG A 152 14.00 -4.83 -14.52
CA ARG A 152 14.59 -5.07 -15.85
C ARG A 152 14.37 -3.95 -16.85
N LYS A 153 13.75 -2.85 -16.44
CA LYS A 153 13.38 -1.78 -17.35
C LYS A 153 14.41 -0.66 -17.25
N GLU A 154 15.05 -0.33 -18.38
CA GLU A 154 15.93 0.83 -18.47
C GLU A 154 15.20 2.08 -17.94
N ILE A 155 15.81 2.75 -16.98
CA ILE A 155 15.30 4.01 -16.46
C ILE A 155 15.63 5.08 -17.50
N ILE A 156 14.57 5.56 -18.16
CA ILE A 156 14.66 6.66 -19.11
C ILE A 156 14.03 7.88 -18.44
N ILE A 157 14.84 8.92 -18.21
CA ILE A 157 14.32 10.18 -17.67
C ILE A 157 13.40 10.82 -18.73
N PRO A 158 12.16 11.21 -18.41
CA PRO A 158 11.35 11.97 -19.34
C PRO A 158 12.05 13.26 -19.75
N ARG A 159 12.10 13.57 -21.06
CA ARG A 159 12.87 14.71 -21.57
C ARG A 159 12.53 16.04 -20.88
N LYS A 160 11.25 16.29 -20.61
CA LYS A 160 10.80 17.49 -19.88
C LYS A 160 11.42 17.61 -18.48
N THR A 161 11.58 16.49 -17.77
CA THR A 161 12.21 16.45 -16.44
C THR A 161 13.70 16.73 -16.54
N PHE A 162 14.37 16.13 -17.54
CA PHE A 162 15.77 16.42 -17.81
C PHE A 162 16.01 17.89 -18.13
N ASP A 163 15.20 18.47 -19.03
CA ASP A 163 15.32 19.88 -19.41
C ASP A 163 15.11 20.82 -18.22
N ALA A 164 14.15 20.51 -17.34
CA ALA A 164 13.91 21.27 -16.11
C ALA A 164 15.07 21.18 -15.11
N ILE A 165 15.76 20.04 -15.05
CA ILE A 165 16.93 19.84 -14.18
C ILE A 165 18.15 20.57 -14.75
N ILE A 166 18.37 20.50 -16.07
CA ILE A 166 19.55 21.07 -16.71
C ILE A 166 19.50 22.58 -16.86
N GLY A 167 18.32 23.18 -17.04
CA GLY A 167 18.17 24.63 -17.23
C GLY A 167 18.95 25.48 -16.22
N PRO A 168 18.82 25.23 -14.90
CA PRO A 168 19.60 25.95 -13.89
C PRO A 168 21.12 25.80 -13.97
N PHE A 169 21.64 24.74 -14.60
CA PHE A 169 23.07 24.45 -14.73
C PHE A 169 23.63 24.83 -16.10
N GLU A 170 22.80 25.30 -17.03
CA GLU A 170 23.18 25.57 -18.41
C GLU A 170 24.36 26.55 -18.50
N THR A 171 24.36 27.61 -17.68
CA THR A 171 25.46 28.59 -17.62
C THR A 171 26.78 27.98 -17.14
N LEU A 172 26.72 27.04 -16.19
CA LEU A 172 27.91 26.33 -15.68
C LEU A 172 28.45 25.34 -16.71
N ILE A 173 27.56 24.71 -17.48
CA ILE A 173 27.93 23.79 -18.56
C ILE A 173 28.58 24.58 -19.70
N ILE A 174 27.98 25.69 -20.13
CA ILE A 174 28.52 26.57 -21.18
C ILE A 174 29.91 27.08 -20.79
N ALA A 175 30.13 27.46 -19.53
CA ALA A 175 31.44 27.91 -19.04
C ALA A 175 32.56 26.85 -19.13
N ARG A 176 32.22 25.58 -19.39
CA ARG A 176 33.17 24.48 -19.59
C ARG A 176 33.31 24.05 -21.06
N LEU A 177 32.55 24.65 -21.97
CA LEU A 177 32.65 24.38 -23.40
C LEU A 177 33.77 25.21 -24.05
N PRO A 178 34.29 24.78 -25.22
CA PRO A 178 35.26 25.56 -25.99
C PRO A 178 34.79 26.99 -26.31
N GLU A 179 35.75 27.92 -26.44
CA GLU A 179 35.46 29.32 -26.76
C GLU A 179 34.68 29.44 -28.08
N GLY A 180 33.58 30.22 -28.05
CA GLY A 180 32.71 30.45 -29.22
C GLY A 180 31.35 29.74 -29.17
N ILE A 181 31.12 28.85 -28.20
CA ILE A 181 29.82 28.18 -28.01
C ILE A 181 29.03 28.89 -26.92
N SER A 182 27.86 29.45 -27.27
CA SER A 182 27.02 30.22 -26.36
C SER A 182 25.76 29.47 -25.89
N SER A 183 25.52 28.24 -26.37
CA SER A 183 24.33 27.47 -26.04
C SER A 183 24.59 25.97 -26.08
N ILE A 184 23.89 25.22 -25.22
CA ILE A 184 23.87 23.75 -25.24
C ILE A 184 22.99 23.17 -26.37
N ASP A 185 22.26 24.01 -27.09
CA ASP A 185 21.47 23.63 -28.26
C ASP A 185 22.33 23.62 -29.55
N THR A 186 23.63 23.91 -29.47
CA THR A 186 24.57 23.77 -30.58
C THR A 186 24.77 22.30 -30.95
N GLU A 187 24.98 22.01 -32.23
CA GLU A 187 25.23 20.65 -32.72
C GLU A 187 26.51 20.05 -32.12
N ALA A 188 26.41 18.85 -31.55
CA ALA A 188 27.51 18.19 -30.86
C ALA A 188 28.70 17.88 -31.79
N MET A 189 28.44 17.60 -33.08
CA MET A 189 29.49 17.32 -34.08
C MET A 189 30.37 18.52 -34.42
N GLN A 190 29.94 19.75 -34.13
CA GLN A 190 30.75 20.95 -34.35
C GLN A 190 31.83 21.13 -33.28
N ILE A 191 31.70 20.39 -32.18
CA ILE A 191 32.48 20.57 -30.95
C ILE A 191 33.33 19.34 -30.68
N LEU A 192 32.78 18.15 -30.92
CA LEU A 192 33.45 16.89 -30.67
C LEU A 192 34.41 16.54 -31.81
N LYS A 193 35.62 16.13 -31.46
CA LYS A 193 36.60 15.58 -32.40
C LYS A 193 36.17 14.17 -32.83
N PRO A 194 36.54 13.69 -34.03
CA PRO A 194 36.22 12.33 -34.48
C PRO A 194 36.61 11.23 -33.48
N LYS A 195 37.76 11.40 -32.81
CA LYS A 195 38.23 10.49 -31.75
C LYS A 195 37.32 10.45 -30.53
N GLU A 196 36.75 11.60 -30.14
CA GLU A 196 35.83 11.68 -28.99
C GLU A 196 34.47 11.04 -29.33
N ILE A 197 34.02 11.15 -30.58
CA ILE A 197 32.83 10.47 -31.08
C ILE A 197 33.02 8.95 -31.05
N GLU A 198 34.20 8.48 -31.45
CA GLU A 198 34.56 7.05 -31.40
C GLU A 198 34.64 6.55 -29.95
N GLU A 199 35.27 7.31 -29.04
CA GLU A 199 35.30 7.00 -27.60
C GLU A 199 33.90 6.95 -26.98
N LEU A 200 32.98 7.84 -27.39
CA LEU A 200 31.59 7.82 -26.93
C LEU A 200 30.86 6.54 -27.33
N LYS A 201 31.09 6.09 -28.56
CA LYS A 201 30.53 4.84 -29.08
C LYS A 201 31.13 3.61 -28.41
N GLU A 202 32.45 3.54 -28.27
CA GLU A 202 33.12 2.38 -27.68
C GLU A 202 32.85 2.24 -26.18
N LYS A 203 32.93 3.36 -25.42
CA LYS A 203 32.88 3.31 -23.96
C LYS A 203 31.48 3.42 -23.38
N TYR A 204 30.58 4.12 -24.06
CA TYR A 204 29.23 4.40 -23.56
C TYR A 204 28.12 3.90 -24.50
N ASN A 205 28.46 3.26 -25.63
CA ASN A 205 27.49 2.79 -26.62
C ASN A 205 26.56 3.91 -27.13
N ILE A 206 27.09 5.14 -27.22
CA ILE A 206 26.37 6.34 -27.67
C ILE A 206 26.78 6.69 -29.10
N GLU A 207 25.82 6.67 -30.02
CA GLU A 207 26.04 7.08 -31.40
C GLU A 207 25.58 8.52 -31.62
N VAL A 208 26.54 9.42 -31.88
CA VAL A 208 26.24 10.83 -32.17
C VAL A 208 25.69 10.96 -33.59
N LYS A 209 24.42 11.35 -33.73
CA LYS A 209 23.76 11.55 -35.03
C LYS A 209 23.89 12.98 -35.52
N LYS A 210 23.83 13.16 -36.83
CA LYS A 210 23.88 14.49 -37.46
C LYS A 210 22.65 15.30 -37.05
N GLY A 211 22.87 16.50 -36.51
CA GLY A 211 21.82 17.37 -35.99
C GLY A 211 21.47 17.16 -34.50
N GLU A 212 22.15 16.24 -33.79
CA GLU A 212 22.01 16.12 -32.34
C GLU A 212 22.76 17.26 -31.62
N THR A 213 22.10 17.82 -30.60
CA THR A 213 22.65 18.92 -29.81
C THR A 213 23.53 18.41 -28.66
N ILE A 214 24.34 19.28 -28.05
CA ILE A 214 25.07 18.94 -26.80
C ILE A 214 24.08 18.48 -25.72
N LYS A 215 22.92 19.15 -25.64
CA LYS A 215 21.85 18.80 -24.71
C LYS A 215 21.30 17.39 -24.93
N ASP A 216 21.18 16.96 -26.19
CA ASP A 216 20.81 15.58 -26.53
C ASP A 216 21.88 14.57 -26.10
N LEU A 217 23.14 14.91 -26.32
CA LEU A 217 24.26 14.07 -25.92
C LEU A 217 24.36 13.93 -24.39
N LEU A 218 24.17 15.02 -23.66
CA LEU A 218 24.09 15.02 -22.19
C LEU A 218 22.90 14.19 -21.70
N TYR A 219 21.76 14.25 -22.39
CA TYR A 219 20.61 13.40 -22.07
C TYR A 219 20.92 11.92 -22.26
N GLN A 220 21.56 11.54 -23.37
CA GLN A 220 21.96 10.15 -23.63
C GLN A 220 23.00 9.67 -22.60
N LEU A 221 24.03 10.47 -22.31
CA LEU A 221 25.02 10.18 -21.28
C LEU A 221 24.41 10.04 -19.89
N THR A 222 23.44 10.89 -19.55
CA THR A 222 22.76 10.83 -18.25
C THR A 222 21.96 9.54 -18.13
N ASN A 223 21.20 9.15 -19.16
CA ASN A 223 20.50 7.87 -19.15
C ASN A 223 21.47 6.69 -19.10
N TYR A 224 22.59 6.73 -19.84
CA TYR A 224 23.62 5.69 -19.75
C TYR A 224 24.22 5.60 -18.35
N GLN A 225 24.60 6.72 -17.74
CA GLN A 225 25.20 6.73 -16.41
C GLN A 225 24.22 6.20 -15.37
N ILE A 226 22.93 6.54 -15.48
CA ILE A 226 21.89 6.05 -14.59
C ILE A 226 21.70 4.54 -14.74
N ASN A 227 21.68 4.02 -15.95
CA ASN A 227 21.51 2.58 -16.19
C ASN A 227 22.78 1.77 -15.89
N SER A 228 23.97 2.34 -16.04
CA SER A 228 25.24 1.69 -15.68
C SER A 228 25.54 1.74 -14.17
N SER A 229 25.10 2.79 -13.47
CA SER A 229 25.28 2.93 -12.01
C SER A 229 24.25 2.14 -11.20
N GLN A 230 23.25 1.54 -11.86
CA GLN A 230 22.14 0.81 -11.23
C GLN A 230 22.54 -0.55 -10.65
N GLY A 231 23.65 -1.15 -11.10
CA GLY A 231 24.03 -2.53 -10.77
C GLY A 231 23.92 -2.92 -9.27
N PRO A 232 24.41 -2.14 -8.30
CA PRO A 232 24.27 -2.47 -6.88
C PRO A 232 22.89 -2.12 -6.31
N TYR A 233 22.19 -1.15 -6.90
CA TYR A 233 20.99 -0.53 -6.34
C TYR A 233 19.68 -1.15 -6.85
N GLU A 234 19.70 -1.85 -7.98
CA GLU A 234 18.52 -2.54 -8.55
C GLU A 234 17.82 -3.43 -7.52
N LYS A 235 18.59 -4.20 -6.74
CA LYS A 235 18.07 -5.08 -5.68
C LYS A 235 17.33 -4.35 -4.56
N PHE A 236 17.61 -3.06 -4.37
CA PHE A 236 17.00 -2.24 -3.30
C PHE A 236 15.79 -1.46 -3.78
N ILE A 237 15.58 -1.30 -5.10
CA ILE A 237 14.42 -0.57 -5.65
C ILE A 237 13.09 -1.21 -5.19
N PRO A 238 12.88 -2.54 -5.32
CA PRO A 238 11.68 -3.20 -4.80
C PRO A 238 11.44 -2.96 -3.31
N ILE A 239 12.50 -3.03 -2.51
CA ILE A 239 12.44 -2.85 -1.06
C ILE A 239 12.02 -1.41 -0.74
N GLY A 240 12.65 -0.43 -1.40
CA GLY A 240 12.31 0.98 -1.26
C GLY A 240 10.85 1.28 -1.63
N LEU A 241 10.37 0.71 -2.74
CA LEU A 241 8.98 0.85 -3.18
C LEU A 241 7.98 0.18 -2.20
N ALA A 242 8.30 -0.99 -1.66
CA ALA A 242 7.46 -1.66 -0.67
C ALA A 242 7.39 -0.88 0.65
N VAL A 243 8.52 -0.34 1.12
CA VAL A 243 8.58 0.53 2.30
C VAL A 243 7.80 1.83 2.05
N ALA A 244 7.95 2.44 0.87
CA ALA A 244 7.19 3.62 0.49
C ALA A 244 5.68 3.34 0.48
N LEU A 245 5.26 2.19 -0.08
CA LEU A 245 3.85 1.77 -0.07
C LEU A 245 3.34 1.56 1.36
N PHE A 246 4.13 0.93 2.24
CA PHE A 246 3.76 0.79 3.65
C PHE A 246 3.46 2.15 4.30
N PHE A 247 4.35 3.14 4.13
CA PHE A 247 4.13 4.47 4.68
C PHE A 247 2.96 5.19 4.02
N ALA A 248 2.77 5.05 2.70
CA ALA A 248 1.61 5.61 2.01
C ALA A 248 0.30 5.04 2.56
N LEU A 249 0.21 3.72 2.71
CA LEU A 249 -0.94 3.05 3.32
C LEU A 249 -1.12 3.46 4.78
N LYS A 250 -0.02 3.71 5.51
CA LYS A 250 -0.07 4.17 6.90
C LYS A 250 -0.64 5.59 6.99
N ILE A 251 -0.29 6.49 6.08
CA ILE A 251 -0.87 7.83 5.99
C ILE A 251 -2.37 7.71 5.64
N VAL A 252 -2.73 6.91 4.63
CA VAL A 252 -4.13 6.64 4.28
C VAL A 252 -4.90 6.06 5.46
N SER A 253 -4.26 5.23 6.30
CA SER A 253 -4.87 4.63 7.48
C SER A 253 -5.39 5.66 8.49
N LEU A 254 -4.79 6.86 8.52
CA LEU A 254 -5.22 7.97 9.38
C LEU A 254 -6.65 8.41 9.05
N PHE A 255 -7.04 8.36 7.77
CA PHE A 255 -8.39 8.70 7.31
C PHE A 255 -9.30 7.47 7.26
N TYR A 256 -8.76 6.32 6.84
CA TYR A 256 -9.50 5.07 6.72
C TYR A 256 -10.04 4.59 8.08
N VAL A 257 -9.26 4.65 9.16
CA VAL A 257 -9.70 4.19 10.49
C VAL A 257 -10.92 4.97 11.00
N PRO A 258 -10.91 6.31 11.08
CA PRO A 258 -12.10 7.10 11.41
C PRO A 258 -13.30 6.78 10.52
N LEU A 259 -13.08 6.65 9.21
CA LEU A 259 -14.15 6.35 8.25
C LEU A 259 -14.81 5.01 8.57
N VAL A 260 -14.03 3.94 8.76
CA VAL A 260 -14.54 2.62 9.14
C VAL A 260 -15.30 2.67 10.46
N ILE A 261 -14.83 3.44 11.45
CA ILE A 261 -15.50 3.58 12.76
C ILE A 261 -16.88 4.23 12.59
N VAL A 262 -16.94 5.37 11.89
CA VAL A 262 -18.20 6.10 11.66
C VAL A 262 -19.18 5.24 10.88
N MET A 263 -18.71 4.60 9.81
CA MET A 263 -19.55 3.72 8.99
C MET A 263 -20.01 2.49 9.77
N SER A 264 -19.16 1.88 10.59
CA SER A 264 -19.55 0.75 11.45
C SER A 264 -20.66 1.13 12.43
N TRP A 265 -20.58 2.34 13.00
CA TRP A 265 -21.63 2.87 13.87
C TRP A 265 -22.96 3.09 13.12
N LEU A 266 -22.92 3.64 11.91
CA LEU A 266 -24.11 3.80 11.06
C LEU A 266 -24.74 2.43 10.74
N PHE A 267 -23.93 1.46 10.34
CA PHE A 267 -24.40 0.11 10.05
C PHE A 267 -24.98 -0.58 11.27
N LEU A 268 -24.39 -0.40 12.46
CA LEU A 268 -24.98 -0.92 13.67
C LEU A 268 -26.37 -0.31 13.93
N LYS A 269 -26.52 1.01 13.80
CA LYS A 269 -27.83 1.67 13.96
C LYS A 269 -28.85 1.08 12.99
N LEU A 270 -28.45 0.84 11.74
CA LEU A 270 -29.28 0.18 10.75
C LEU A 270 -29.66 -1.25 11.19
N LEU A 271 -28.70 -2.05 11.69
CA LEU A 271 -28.98 -3.40 12.19
C LEU A 271 -29.92 -3.41 13.40
N ILE A 272 -29.86 -2.40 14.27
CA ILE A 272 -30.79 -2.23 15.39
C ILE A 272 -32.19 -1.87 14.87
N MET A 273 -32.29 -0.95 13.90
CA MET A 273 -33.55 -0.57 13.26
C MET A 273 -34.24 -1.79 12.60
N LEU A 274 -33.44 -2.65 11.95
CA LEU A 274 -33.89 -3.90 11.34
C LEU A 274 -34.18 -5.02 12.36
N LYS A 275 -34.09 -4.75 13.67
CA LYS A 275 -34.24 -5.73 14.77
C LYS A 275 -33.28 -6.92 14.68
N PHE A 276 -32.18 -6.77 13.94
CA PHE A 276 -31.12 -7.77 13.86
C PHE A 276 -30.27 -7.77 15.14
N ALA A 277 -30.01 -6.60 15.71
CA ALA A 277 -29.35 -6.42 17.01
C ALA A 277 -30.29 -5.73 18.03
N LYS A 278 -30.10 -6.00 19.32
CA LYS A 278 -30.81 -5.36 20.43
C LYS A 278 -29.79 -4.84 21.43
N ILE A 279 -29.99 -3.63 21.94
CA ILE A 279 -29.21 -3.10 23.06
C ILE A 279 -29.84 -3.63 24.34
N GLU A 280 -29.10 -4.42 25.11
CA GLU A 280 -29.48 -4.87 26.46
C GLU A 280 -28.82 -3.94 27.48
N ILE A 281 -29.61 -3.48 28.46
CA ILE A 281 -29.13 -2.65 29.56
C ILE A 281 -28.89 -3.59 30.73
N GLU A 282 -27.63 -3.74 31.13
CA GLU A 282 -27.24 -4.51 32.31
C GLU A 282 -26.84 -3.54 33.43
N THR A 283 -27.40 -3.69 34.63
CA THR A 283 -26.95 -3.00 35.84
C THR A 283 -25.61 -3.58 36.28
N LYS A 284 -24.56 -2.75 36.30
CA LYS A 284 -23.22 -3.12 36.78
C LYS A 284 -22.88 -2.32 38.03
N GLU A 285 -22.42 -3.01 39.06
CA GLU A 285 -21.82 -2.37 40.24
C GLU A 285 -20.40 -1.86 39.89
N ILE A 286 -20.09 -0.64 40.30
CA ILE A 286 -18.81 0.01 40.00
C ILE A 286 -18.19 0.44 41.33
N GLU A 287 -17.02 -0.11 41.63
CA GLU A 287 -16.22 0.34 42.77
C GLU A 287 -15.70 1.75 42.50
N THR A 288 -16.00 2.68 43.42
CA THR A 288 -15.47 4.04 43.39
C THR A 288 -14.56 4.24 44.58
N VAL A 289 -13.30 4.58 44.33
CA VAL A 289 -12.38 5.04 45.38
C VAL A 289 -12.77 6.48 45.69
N LYS A 290 -13.33 6.71 46.87
CA LYS A 290 -13.55 8.05 47.41
C LYS A 290 -12.35 8.42 48.28
N LEU A 291 -11.87 9.65 48.12
CA LEU A 291 -10.89 10.27 49.03
C LEU A 291 -11.58 10.73 50.32
#